data_AF-A0A358KIV8-F1
#
_entry.id   AF-A0A358KIV8-F1
#
_cell.length_a   1.000
_cell.length_b   1.000
_cell.length_c   1.000
_cell.angle_alpha   90.00
_cell.angle_beta   90.00
_cell.angle_gamma   90.00
#
_symmetry.space_group_name_H-M   'P 1'
#
loop_
_entity.id
_entity.type
_entity.pdbx_description
1 polymer ?
#
loop_
_entity_poly.entity_id
_entity_poly.type
_entity_poly.pdbx_seq_one_letter_code
_entity_poly.pdbx_strand_id
1 'polypeptide(L)'
;VIGDAPQDIKYDGEPTRLIVGDGNTFREHVTIHRSNTLEEDTRIGSENMFMANSHVGHNALVGNRAILANGALVGGHAMIGDGAFLSGNA
;
A
#
# COMPACT_ATOMS: atom_id res chain seq x y z
N VAL A 1 -5.25 9.14 1.64
CA VAL A 1 -6.41 8.21 1.55
C VAL A 1 -5.92 6.82 1.91
N ILE A 2 -6.53 6.15 2.89
CA ILE A 2 -6.09 4.83 3.36
C ILE A 2 -7.30 3.92 3.43
N GLY A 3 -7.28 2.81 2.68
CA GLY A 3 -8.32 1.78 2.69
C GLY A 3 -9.47 2.01 1.72
N ASP A 4 -9.36 2.97 0.80
CA ASP A 4 -10.39 3.24 -0.19
C ASP A 4 -10.43 2.17 -1.30
N ALA A 5 -11.54 2.10 -2.03
CA ALA A 5 -11.77 1.14 -3.11
C ALA A 5 -10.61 1.13 -4.12
N PRO A 6 -10.26 -0.05 -4.66
CA PRO A 6 -9.18 -0.18 -5.65
C PRO A 6 -9.51 0.60 -6.93
N GLN A 7 -8.46 1.04 -7.62
CA GLN A 7 -8.55 1.64 -8.96
C GLN A 7 -8.53 0.56 -10.06
N ASP A 8 -9.11 -0.61 -9.78
CA ASP A 8 -9.26 -1.71 -10.73
C ASP A 8 -10.65 -1.62 -11.37
N ILE A 9 -10.70 -1.56 -12.70
CA ILE A 9 -11.95 -1.49 -13.48
C ILE A 9 -12.84 -2.74 -13.33
N LYS A 10 -12.29 -3.83 -12.80
CA LYS A 10 -13.00 -5.09 -12.57
C LYS A 10 -13.66 -5.19 -11.19
N TYR A 11 -13.35 -4.26 -10.28
CA TYR A 11 -13.90 -4.26 -8.93
C TYR A 11 -15.37 -3.82 -8.93
N ASP A 12 -16.24 -4.56 -8.25
CA ASP A 12 -17.70 -4.38 -8.27
C ASP A 12 -18.26 -3.99 -6.88
N GLY A 13 -17.44 -3.39 -6.03
CA GLY A 13 -17.88 -2.87 -4.73
C GLY A 13 -17.89 -3.89 -3.59
N GLU A 14 -17.22 -5.03 -3.76
CA GLU A 14 -17.12 -6.06 -2.74
C GLU A 14 -16.50 -5.52 -1.43
N PRO A 15 -16.88 -6.04 -0.25
CA PRO A 15 -16.38 -5.57 1.04
C PRO A 15 -14.96 -6.09 1.34
N THR A 16 -14.00 -5.71 0.50
CA THR A 16 -12.60 -6.10 0.57
C THR A 16 -11.84 -5.32 1.65
N ARG A 17 -10.59 -5.71 1.90
CA ARG A 17 -9.86 -5.28 3.10
C ARG A 17 -8.46 -4.74 2.79
N LEU A 18 -8.04 -3.84 3.67
CA LEU A 18 -6.66 -3.42 3.87
C LEU A 18 -6.29 -3.78 5.31
N ILE A 19 -5.17 -4.47 5.51
CA ILE A 19 -4.62 -4.80 6.82
C ILE A 19 -3.33 -4.01 7.02
N VAL A 20 -3.22 -3.27 8.13
CA VAL A 20 -2.07 -2.43 8.45
C VAL A 20 -1.53 -2.80 9.83
N GLY A 21 -0.23 -3.05 9.93
CA GLY A 21 0.48 -3.28 11.18
C GLY A 21 0.72 -2.00 11.99
N ASP A 22 1.59 -2.12 13.00
CA ASP A 22 1.82 -1.08 14.00
C ASP A 22 2.99 -0.16 13.65
N GLY A 23 2.98 1.07 14.17
CA GLY A 23 4.14 1.98 14.09
C GLY A 23 4.44 2.54 12.70
N ASN A 24 3.54 2.40 11.74
CA ASN A 24 3.69 2.98 10.41
C ASN A 24 3.51 4.49 10.43
N THR A 25 4.29 5.20 9.61
CA THR A 25 4.10 6.64 9.37
C THR A 25 3.63 6.86 7.94
N PHE A 26 2.47 7.49 7.79
CA PHE A 26 1.92 7.90 6.49
C PHE A 26 1.93 9.41 6.39
N ARG A 27 2.67 9.94 5.42
CA ARG A 27 2.75 11.37 5.15
C ARG A 27 1.58 11.85 4.30
N GLU A 28 1.56 13.15 4.05
CA GLU A 28 0.57 13.83 3.26
C GLU A 28 0.37 13.17 1.87
N HIS A 29 -0.90 13.05 1.48
CA HIS A 29 -1.33 12.50 0.19
C HIS A 29 -0.89 11.06 -0.12
N VAL A 30 -0.46 10.29 0.88
CA VAL A 30 -0.29 8.83 0.69
C VAL A 30 -1.63 8.20 0.29
N THR A 31 -1.58 7.29 -0.68
CA THR A 31 -2.72 6.50 -1.12
C THR A 31 -2.44 5.02 -0.95
N ILE A 32 -3.31 4.31 -0.25
CA ILE A 32 -3.24 2.85 -0.09
C ILE A 32 -4.64 2.30 -0.29
N HIS A 33 -4.79 1.43 -1.28
CA HIS A 33 -6.08 0.86 -1.64
C HIS A 33 -6.23 -0.55 -1.05
N ARG A 34 -7.46 -0.89 -0.64
CA ARG A 34 -7.81 -2.26 -0.26
C ARG A 34 -7.74 -3.20 -1.46
N SER A 35 -7.81 -4.51 -1.21
CA SER A 35 -7.81 -5.52 -2.27
C SER A 35 -9.01 -5.37 -3.22
N ASN A 36 -8.94 -6.00 -4.39
CA ASN A 36 -10.04 -6.11 -5.35
C ASN A 36 -10.85 -7.42 -5.22
N THR A 37 -10.45 -8.34 -4.34
CA THR A 37 -11.11 -9.64 -4.11
C THR A 37 -11.21 -9.93 -2.60
N LEU A 38 -12.03 -10.91 -2.20
CA LEU A 38 -12.29 -11.24 -0.78
C LEU A 38 -11.28 -12.25 -0.22
N GLU A 39 -10.64 -13.01 -1.12
CA GLU A 39 -9.70 -14.10 -0.86
C GLU A 39 -8.33 -13.58 -0.40
N GLU A 40 -7.98 -12.36 -0.78
CA GLU A 40 -6.72 -11.70 -0.45
C GLU A 40 -6.97 -10.29 0.07
N ASP A 41 -5.99 -9.79 0.83
CA ASP A 41 -6.01 -8.44 1.40
C ASP A 41 -4.81 -7.67 0.84
N THR A 42 -4.93 -6.35 0.66
CA THR A 42 -3.73 -5.51 0.67
C THR A 42 -3.15 -5.55 2.09
N ARG A 43 -1.85 -5.78 2.25
CA ARG A 43 -1.21 -5.86 3.57
C ARG A 43 -0.02 -4.92 3.67
N ILE A 44 0.02 -4.15 4.75
CA ILE A 44 1.15 -3.34 5.17
C ILE A 44 1.63 -3.90 6.51
N GLY A 45 2.91 -4.24 6.62
CA GLY A 45 3.55 -4.66 7.86
C GLY A 45 3.71 -3.50 8.85
N SER A 46 4.75 -3.56 9.68
CA SER A 46 4.97 -2.62 10.78
C SER A 46 6.21 -1.73 10.54
N GLU A 47 6.23 -0.58 11.21
CA GLU A 47 7.38 0.35 11.26
C GLU A 47 7.83 0.90 9.89
N ASN A 48 6.92 0.97 8.91
CA ASN A 48 7.24 1.52 7.60
C ASN A 48 7.12 3.05 7.58
N MET A 49 7.85 3.68 6.66
CA MET A 49 7.74 5.11 6.35
C MET A 49 7.25 5.31 4.92
N PHE A 50 6.04 5.83 4.79
CA PHE A 50 5.44 6.24 3.52
C PHE A 50 5.54 7.76 3.41
N MET A 51 6.47 8.25 2.60
CA MET A 51 6.64 9.68 2.39
C MET A 51 5.57 10.25 1.45
N ALA A 52 5.61 11.57 1.23
CA ALA A 52 4.51 12.28 0.59
C ALA A 52 4.22 11.76 -0.83
N ASN A 53 2.93 11.66 -1.18
CA ASN A 53 2.46 11.19 -2.49
C ASN A 53 2.86 9.73 -2.86
N SER A 54 3.36 8.90 -1.94
CA SER A 54 3.58 7.49 -2.25
C SER A 54 2.25 6.75 -2.45
N HIS A 55 2.25 5.75 -3.32
CA HIS A 55 1.07 4.95 -3.65
C HIS A 55 1.31 3.46 -3.42
N VAL A 56 0.31 2.77 -2.86
CA VAL A 56 0.26 1.31 -2.80
C VAL A 56 -1.07 0.83 -3.40
N GLY A 57 -0.95 0.09 -4.50
CA GLY A 57 -2.06 -0.51 -5.22
C GLY A 57 -2.71 -1.68 -4.49
N HIS A 58 -3.81 -2.14 -5.08
CA HIS A 58 -4.63 -3.23 -4.55
C HIS A 58 -3.84 -4.54 -4.46
N ASN A 59 -4.09 -5.34 -3.41
CA ASN A 59 -3.54 -6.68 -3.23
C ASN A 59 -2.01 -6.70 -3.08
N ALA A 60 -1.39 -5.53 -2.91
CA ALA A 60 0.04 -5.43 -2.65
C ALA A 60 0.39 -5.86 -1.22
N LEU A 61 1.61 -6.37 -1.07
CA LEU A 61 2.19 -6.80 0.19
C LEU A 61 3.43 -5.97 0.48
N VAL A 62 3.38 -5.13 1.52
CA VAL A 62 4.54 -4.40 2.02
C VAL A 62 4.94 -5.00 3.36
N GLY A 63 6.21 -5.38 3.49
CA GLY A 63 6.79 -5.94 4.71
C GLY A 63 6.97 -4.92 5.84
N ASN A 64 8.01 -5.10 6.63
CA ASN A 64 8.33 -4.27 7.79
C ASN A 64 9.53 -3.36 7.54
N ARG A 65 9.56 -2.17 8.17
CA ARG A 65 10.69 -1.22 8.12
C ARG A 65 11.07 -0.79 6.69
N ALA A 66 10.14 -0.87 5.75
CA ALA A 66 10.32 -0.35 4.41
C ALA A 66 10.18 1.18 4.38
N ILE A 67 10.87 1.80 3.43
CA ILE A 67 10.80 3.24 3.18
C ILE A 67 10.38 3.45 1.74
N LEU A 68 9.21 4.07 1.55
CA LEU A 68 8.74 4.54 0.27
C LEU A 68 8.94 6.05 0.24
N ALA A 69 9.93 6.51 -0.52
CA ALA A 69 10.22 7.93 -0.64
C ALA A 69 9.13 8.68 -1.43
N ASN A 70 9.24 10.01 -1.50
CA ASN A 70 8.20 10.85 -2.08
C ASN A 70 7.83 10.39 -3.51
N GLY A 71 6.54 10.17 -3.76
CA GLY A 71 6.05 9.79 -5.07
C GLY A 71 6.43 8.37 -5.53
N ALA A 72 6.95 7.50 -4.66
CA ALA A 72 7.15 6.09 -5.03
C ALA A 72 5.80 5.39 -5.29
N LEU A 73 5.66 4.76 -6.45
CA LEU A 73 4.39 4.14 -6.88
C LEU A 73 4.52 2.61 -6.91
N VAL A 74 3.77 1.93 -6.05
CA VAL A 74 3.70 0.47 -6.02
C VAL A 74 2.41 0.00 -6.69
N GLY A 75 2.54 -0.75 -7.80
CA GLY A 75 1.40 -1.30 -8.52
C GLY A 75 0.65 -2.40 -7.76
N GLY A 76 -0.50 -2.81 -8.29
CA GLY A 76 -1.28 -3.90 -7.72
C GLY A 76 -0.51 -5.24 -7.71
N HIS A 77 -0.78 -6.09 -6.71
CA HIS A 77 -0.14 -7.39 -6.50
C HIS A 77 1.40 -7.38 -6.31
N ALA A 78 2.02 -6.20 -6.18
CA ALA A 78 3.45 -6.11 -5.93
C ALA A 78 3.81 -6.56 -4.50
N MET A 79 5.03 -7.07 -4.33
CA MET A 79 5.57 -7.46 -3.02
C MET A 79 6.85 -6.69 -2.73
N ILE A 80 6.83 -5.91 -1.64
CA ILE A 80 7.98 -5.16 -1.11
C ILE A 80 8.45 -5.84 0.17
N GLY A 81 9.70 -6.30 0.18
CA GLY A 81 10.28 -7.00 1.32
C GLY A 81 10.66 -6.09 2.48
N ASP A 82 11.00 -6.72 3.61
CA ASP A 82 11.45 -6.02 4.82
C ASP A 82 12.71 -5.19 4.57
N GLY A 83 12.75 -3.96 5.11
CA GLY A 83 13.90 -3.06 5.02
C GLY A 83 14.16 -2.48 3.62
N ALA A 84 13.27 -2.70 2.66
CA ALA A 84 13.42 -2.17 1.31
C ALA A 84 13.34 -0.64 1.29
N PHE A 85 14.13 -0.01 0.41
CA PHE A 85 14.07 1.42 0.14
C PHE A 85 13.66 1.64 -1.32
N LEU A 86 12.52 2.28 -1.53
CA LEU A 86 12.05 2.69 -2.85
C LEU A 86 12.34 4.18 -3.02
N SER A 87 13.15 4.49 -4.03
CA SER A 87 13.52 5.87 -4.36
C SER A 87 12.29 6.71 -4.73
N GLY A 88 12.43 8.03 -4.59
CA GLY A 88 11.36 8.95 -4.94
C GLY A 88 11.07 8.94 -6.44
N ASN A 89 9.79 9.07 -6.79
CA ASN A 89 9.27 8.97 -8.16
C ASN A 89 9.71 7.70 -8.91
N ALA A 90 9.90 6.60 -8.20
CA ALA A 90 10.10 5.26 -8.76
C ALA A 90 8.78 4.61 -9.16
#